data_AF-A0A5C7JCV9-F1
#
_entry.id   AF-A0A5C7JCV9-F1
#
_cell.length_a   1.000
_cell.length_b   1.000
_cell.length_c   1.000
_cell.angle_alpha   90.00
_cell.angle_beta   90.00
_cell.angle_gamma   90.00
#
_symmetry.space_group_name_H-M   'P 1'
#
loop_
_entity.id
_entity.type
_entity.pdbx_description
1 polymer ?
#
loop_
_entity_poly.entity_id
_entity_poly.type
_entity_poly.pdbx_seq_one_letter_code
_entity_poly.pdbx_strand_id
1 'polypeptide(L)'
;MTNDTMQRYVDFICGELPEYKSVLLYRPDVLKGQSASYIPKIGPKIYERVKIEIVEKYTRSAKIKISFDNYSDESIYYMSRHKGPDILLSEINSKIEKIVNRIFIENDRKEEILKRYENYKIDLSGLMDKQFFTKDPN
;
A
#
# COMPACT_ATOMS: atom_id res chain seq x y z
N MET A 1 -26.82 -23.86 17.38
CA MET A 1 -25.61 -24.34 16.68
C MET A 1 -24.96 -23.13 16.04
N THR A 2 -24.00 -22.50 16.70
CA THR A 2 -23.33 -21.29 16.22
C THR A 2 -22.36 -21.64 15.09
N ASN A 3 -22.30 -20.74 14.12
CA ASN A 3 -21.74 -20.91 12.77
C ASN A 3 -20.18 -20.96 12.79
N ASP A 4 -19.63 -22.00 13.41
CA ASP A 4 -18.19 -22.23 13.67
C ASP A 4 -17.34 -22.13 12.38
N THR A 5 -17.86 -22.64 11.26
CA THR A 5 -17.17 -22.60 9.96
C THR A 5 -16.88 -21.17 9.47
N MET A 6 -17.82 -20.24 9.68
CA MET A 6 -17.65 -18.86 9.22
C MET A 6 -16.66 -18.09 10.10
N GLN A 7 -16.69 -18.35 11.41
CA GLN A 7 -15.72 -17.76 12.33
C GLN A 7 -14.30 -18.23 12.00
N ARG A 8 -14.11 -19.54 11.78
CA ARG A 8 -12.84 -20.12 11.32
C ARG A 8 -12.37 -19.53 9.99
N TYR A 9 -13.29 -19.23 9.08
CA TYR A 9 -12.95 -18.61 7.81
C TYR A 9 -12.45 -17.17 7.98
N VAL A 10 -13.12 -16.37 8.80
CA VAL A 10 -12.66 -15.01 9.13
C VAL A 10 -11.31 -15.06 9.85
N ASP A 11 -11.14 -16.00 10.78
CA ASP A 11 -9.88 -16.20 11.49
C ASP A 11 -8.74 -16.56 10.56
N PHE A 12 -8.99 -17.43 9.59
CA PHE A 12 -8.02 -17.79 8.55
C PHE A 12 -7.62 -16.56 7.72
N ILE A 13 -8.58 -15.83 7.14
CA ILE A 13 -8.27 -14.64 6.33
C ILE A 13 -7.50 -13.60 7.15
N CYS A 14 -7.89 -13.36 8.41
CA CYS A 14 -7.18 -12.43 9.29
C CYS A 14 -5.76 -12.91 9.61
N GLY A 15 -5.55 -14.21 9.75
CA GLY A 15 -4.24 -14.80 10.04
C GLY A 15 -3.26 -14.71 8.86
N GLU A 16 -3.79 -14.70 7.64
CA GLU A 16 -3.00 -14.53 6.41
C GLU A 16 -2.63 -13.07 6.10
N LEU A 17 -3.19 -12.10 6.83
CA LEU A 17 -2.85 -10.70 6.63
C LEU A 17 -1.48 -10.38 7.26
N PRO A 18 -0.55 -9.76 6.51
CA PRO A 18 0.73 -9.37 7.06
C PRO A 18 0.57 -8.20 8.03
N GLU A 19 1.40 -8.13 9.07
CA GLU A 19 1.45 -6.98 9.98
C GLU A 19 1.83 -5.68 9.26
N TYR A 20 2.64 -5.78 8.21
CA TYR A 20 3.08 -4.65 7.40
C TYR A 20 2.93 -4.92 5.90
N LYS A 21 2.49 -3.90 5.16
CA LYS A 21 2.41 -3.90 3.71
C LYS A 21 3.11 -2.66 3.14
N SER A 22 3.93 -2.86 2.11
CA SER A 22 4.47 -1.77 1.30
C SER A 22 3.46 -1.39 0.22
N VAL A 23 2.98 -0.15 0.25
CA VAL A 23 2.04 0.41 -0.72
C VAL A 23 2.76 1.37 -1.64
N LEU A 24 2.65 1.18 -2.96
CA LEU A 24 3.16 2.12 -3.93
C LEU A 24 2.34 3.42 -3.89
N LEU A 25 3.02 4.54 -3.67
CA LEU A 25 2.42 5.88 -3.76
C LEU A 25 2.38 6.33 -5.21
N TYR A 26 1.21 6.79 -5.66
CA TYR A 26 1.03 7.28 -7.02
C TYR A 26 1.62 8.68 -7.17
N ARG A 27 2.36 8.86 -8.28
CA ARG A 27 2.98 10.14 -8.60
C ARG A 27 1.87 11.14 -9.02
N PRO A 28 1.74 12.30 -8.36
CA PRO A 28 0.60 13.21 -8.56
C PRO A 28 0.48 13.82 -9.97
N ASP A 29 1.60 13.94 -10.70
CA ASP A 29 1.68 14.49 -12.05
C ASP A 29 1.01 13.60 -13.10
N VAL A 30 0.84 12.30 -12.83
CA VAL A 30 0.16 11.37 -13.72
C VAL A 30 -1.37 11.51 -13.66
N LEU A 31 -1.90 12.19 -12.63
CA LEU A 31 -3.33 12.41 -12.44
C LEU A 31 -3.86 13.67 -13.13
N LYS A 32 -2.97 14.55 -13.64
CA LYS A 32 -3.33 15.89 -14.16
C LYS A 32 -3.78 15.94 -15.63
N GLY A 33 -4.09 14.80 -16.26
CA GLY A 33 -4.56 14.83 -17.66
C GLY A 33 -4.68 13.48 -18.35
N GLN A 34 -4.29 12.40 -17.69
CA GLN A 34 -4.61 11.04 -18.11
C GLN A 34 -5.52 10.43 -17.05
N SER A 35 -6.46 9.60 -17.48
CA SER A 35 -7.28 8.78 -16.58
C SER A 35 -6.39 8.18 -15.50
N ALA A 36 -6.89 8.11 -14.27
CA ALA A 36 -6.20 7.76 -13.02
C ALA A 36 -5.52 6.36 -12.97
N SER A 37 -5.23 5.78 -14.13
CA SER A 37 -4.82 4.41 -14.38
C SER A 37 -3.40 4.27 -14.94
N TYR A 38 -2.68 5.36 -15.26
CA TYR A 38 -1.30 5.22 -15.74
C TYR A 38 -0.32 5.19 -14.54
N ILE A 39 0.18 4.01 -14.20
CA ILE A 39 1.34 3.86 -13.31
C ILE A 39 2.54 3.62 -14.24
N PRO A 40 3.53 4.53 -14.29
CA PRO A 40 4.66 4.36 -15.20
C PRO A 40 5.41 3.06 -14.88
N LYS A 41 5.59 2.21 -15.91
CA LYS A 41 6.28 0.92 -15.78
C LYS A 41 7.77 1.08 -15.43
N ILE A 42 8.35 2.22 -15.78
CA ILE A 42 9.77 2.54 -15.66
C ILE A 42 9.91 3.83 -14.85
N GLY A 43 10.77 3.81 -13.83
CA GLY A 43 11.06 4.96 -12.98
C GLY A 43 11.11 4.61 -11.49
N PRO A 44 11.38 5.61 -10.63
CA PRO A 44 11.36 5.46 -9.18
C PRO A 44 10.01 4.90 -8.72
N LYS A 45 10.04 3.99 -7.74
CA LYS A 45 8.82 3.53 -7.07
C LYS A 45 8.94 3.88 -5.59
N ILE A 46 8.05 4.74 -5.13
CA ILE A 46 8.03 5.16 -3.73
C ILE A 46 7.03 4.31 -3.00
N TYR A 47 7.50 3.62 -1.97
CA TYR A 47 6.66 2.77 -1.15
C TYR A 47 6.46 3.41 0.21
N GLU A 48 5.22 3.43 0.66
CA GLU A 48 4.86 3.75 2.04
C GLU A 48 4.64 2.45 2.82
N ARG A 49 5.18 2.38 4.03
CA ARG A 49 5.02 1.20 4.89
C ARG A 49 3.77 1.38 5.74
N VAL A 50 2.78 0.53 5.48
CA VAL A 50 1.49 0.54 6.16
C VAL A 50 1.45 -0.58 7.18
N LYS A 51 1.17 -0.24 8.44
CA LYS A 51 0.85 -1.20 9.48
C LYS A 51 -0.61 -1.62 9.37
N ILE A 52 -0.88 -2.91 9.51
CA ILE A 52 -2.22 -3.51 9.47
C ILE A 52 -2.46 -4.18 10.80
N GLU A 53 -3.53 -3.79 11.49
CA GLU A 53 -3.92 -4.34 12.78
C GLU A 53 -5.37 -4.82 12.73
N ILE A 54 -5.61 -6.05 13.18
CA ILE A 54 -6.96 -6.59 13.33
C ILE A 54 -7.49 -6.16 14.69
N VAL A 55 -8.47 -5.25 14.69
CA VAL A 55 -9.04 -4.68 15.92
C VAL A 55 -10.10 -5.61 16.50
N GLU A 56 -11.04 -6.04 15.65
CA GLU A 56 -12.15 -6.90 16.04
C GLU A 56 -12.49 -7.86 14.89
N LYS A 57 -12.95 -9.06 15.25
CA LYS A 57 -13.45 -10.07 14.30
C LYS A 57 -14.94 -10.31 14.55
N TYR A 58 -15.69 -10.40 13.47
CA TYR A 58 -17.11 -10.72 13.46
C TYR A 58 -17.35 -11.97 12.62
N THR A 59 -18.58 -12.50 12.64
CA THR A 59 -18.92 -13.74 11.92
C THR A 59 -18.62 -13.70 10.42
N ARG A 60 -18.63 -12.52 9.78
CA ARG A 60 -18.47 -12.37 8.32
C ARG A 60 -17.62 -11.16 7.92
N SER A 61 -16.89 -10.61 8.86
CA SER A 61 -16.11 -9.39 8.64
C SER A 61 -15.07 -9.22 9.74
N ALA A 62 -14.10 -8.34 9.49
CA ALA A 62 -13.18 -7.87 10.51
C ALA A 62 -13.09 -6.34 10.46
N LYS A 63 -12.94 -5.73 11.63
CA LYS A 63 -12.51 -4.34 11.74
C LYS A 63 -10.99 -4.33 11.65
N ILE A 64 -10.47 -3.68 10.62
CA ILE A 64 -9.04 -3.58 10.36
C ILE A 64 -8.65 -2.12 10.47
N LYS A 65 -7.65 -1.85 11.30
CA LYS A 65 -6.98 -0.58 11.40
C LYS A 65 -5.75 -0.59 10.52
N ILE A 66 -5.61 0.45 9.71
CA ILE A 66 -4.38 0.71 8.98
C ILE A 66 -3.73 1.97 9.53
N SER A 67 -2.40 1.96 9.65
CA SER A 67 -1.65 3.11 10.14
C SER A 67 -0.37 3.30 9.35
N PHE A 68 -0.08 4.53 8.97
CA PHE A 68 1.11 4.91 8.22
C PHE A 68 1.40 6.39 8.44
N ASP A 69 2.67 6.75 8.50
CA ASP A 69 3.10 8.12 8.82
C ASP A 69 2.42 8.62 10.11
N ASN A 70 1.53 9.61 10.02
CA ASN A 70 0.71 10.13 11.13
C ASN A 70 -0.79 9.86 10.94
N TYR A 71 -1.16 8.99 10.01
CA TYR A 71 -2.53 8.66 9.68
C TYR A 71 -2.93 7.31 10.25
N SER A 72 -4.19 7.22 10.65
CA SER A 72 -4.84 5.98 11.04
C SER A 72 -6.26 5.98 10.48
N ASP A 73 -6.64 4.88 9.84
CA ASP A 73 -8.01 4.64 9.38
C ASP A 73 -8.49 3.29 9.90
N GLU A 74 -9.72 3.25 10.41
CA GLU A 74 -10.38 2.01 10.84
C GLU A 74 -11.56 1.73 9.92
N SER A 75 -11.54 0.57 9.29
CA SER A 75 -12.52 0.20 8.28
C SER A 75 -12.99 -1.24 8.50
N ILE A 76 -14.28 -1.49 8.23
CA ILE A 76 -14.82 -2.85 8.21
C ILE A 76 -14.57 -3.49 6.84
N TYR A 77 -14.07 -4.72 6.86
CA TYR A 77 -13.80 -5.54 5.67
C TYR A 77 -14.71 -6.76 5.69
N TYR A 78 -15.62 -6.85 4.72
CA TYR A 78 -16.55 -7.96 4.58
C TYR A 78 -15.88 -9.15 3.89
N MET A 79 -16.06 -10.34 4.47
CA MET A 79 -15.47 -11.58 3.99
C MET A 79 -16.59 -12.49 3.47
N SER A 80 -16.85 -12.40 2.16
CA SER A 80 -17.90 -13.19 1.52
C SER A 80 -17.52 -14.67 1.49
N ARG A 81 -18.43 -15.54 1.96
CA ARG A 81 -18.28 -17.01 1.91
C ARG A 81 -18.24 -17.59 0.49
N HIS A 82 -18.65 -16.80 -0.51
CA HIS A 82 -18.69 -17.22 -1.92
C HIS A 82 -17.39 -16.90 -2.65
N LYS A 83 -16.48 -16.16 -2.02
CA LYS A 83 -15.17 -15.81 -2.57
C LYS A 83 -14.11 -16.66 -1.90
N GLY A 84 -13.20 -17.20 -2.71
CA GLY A 84 -12.02 -17.89 -2.18
C GLY A 84 -11.09 -16.94 -1.42
N PRO A 85 -10.18 -17.47 -0.58
CA PRO A 85 -9.28 -16.67 0.22
C PRO A 85 -8.43 -15.68 -0.58
N ASP A 86 -7.85 -16.10 -1.69
CA ASP A 86 -6.98 -15.26 -2.52
C ASP A 86 -7.70 -14.02 -3.04
N ILE A 87 -8.97 -14.18 -3.45
CA ILE A 87 -9.79 -13.07 -3.94
C ILE A 87 -10.05 -12.08 -2.80
N LEU A 88 -10.39 -12.56 -1.61
CA LEU A 88 -10.62 -11.70 -0.44
C LEU A 88 -9.35 -10.95 -0.03
N LEU A 89 -8.21 -11.63 0.02
CA LEU A 89 -6.92 -11.01 0.31
C LEU A 89 -6.57 -9.95 -0.73
N SER A 90 -6.79 -10.24 -2.02
CA SER A 90 -6.59 -9.26 -3.10
C SER A 90 -7.50 -8.03 -2.97
N GLU A 91 -8.76 -8.22 -2.57
CA GLU A 91 -9.71 -7.13 -2.36
C GLU A 91 -9.34 -6.27 -1.15
N ILE A 92 -8.93 -6.89 -0.04
CA ILE A 92 -8.42 -6.20 1.15
C ILE A 92 -7.20 -5.37 0.76
N ASN A 93 -6.22 -5.99 0.08
CA ASN A 93 -5.02 -5.32 -0.42
C ASN A 93 -5.34 -4.10 -1.31
N SER A 94 -6.23 -4.29 -2.28
CA SER A 94 -6.65 -3.22 -3.20
C SER A 94 -7.33 -2.07 -2.48
N LYS A 95 -8.13 -2.37 -1.44
CA LYS A 95 -8.80 -1.35 -0.63
C LYS A 95 -7.80 -0.56 0.23
N ILE A 96 -6.82 -1.23 0.84
CA ILE A 96 -5.73 -0.56 1.57
C ILE A 96 -4.95 0.39 0.64
N GLU A 97 -4.56 -0.08 -0.55
CA GLU A 97 -3.83 0.73 -1.54
C GLU A 97 -4.60 1.98 -1.95
N LYS A 98 -5.92 1.85 -2.15
CA LYS A 98 -6.80 2.99 -2.46
C LYS A 98 -6.89 3.97 -1.31
N ILE A 99 -7.05 3.51 -0.07
CA ILE A 99 -7.17 4.39 1.10
C ILE A 99 -5.88 5.19 1.29
N VAL A 100 -4.73 4.53 1.23
CA VAL A 100 -3.42 5.18 1.37
C VAL A 100 -3.24 6.23 0.29
N ASN A 101 -3.37 5.86 -0.99
CA ASN A 101 -3.19 6.80 -2.10
C ASN A 101 -4.18 7.97 -2.05
N ARG A 102 -5.44 7.70 -1.67
CA ARG A 102 -6.45 8.75 -1.49
C ARG A 102 -6.02 9.75 -0.41
N ILE A 103 -5.61 9.28 0.77
CA ILE A 103 -5.16 10.14 1.89
C ILE A 103 -3.99 11.02 1.44
N PHE A 104 -3.02 10.47 0.72
CA PHE A 104 -1.88 11.21 0.20
C PHE A 104 -2.28 12.28 -0.85
N ILE A 105 -3.27 11.99 -1.70
CA ILE A 105 -3.75 12.92 -2.74
C ILE A 105 -4.63 14.03 -2.15
N GLU A 106 -5.52 13.69 -1.20
CA GLU A 106 -6.51 14.58 -0.61
C GLU A 106 -5.91 15.57 0.41
N ASN A 107 -4.87 15.17 1.15
CA ASN A 107 -4.22 16.03 2.17
C ASN A 107 -3.17 17.00 1.58
N ASP A 108 -3.28 17.34 0.29
CA ASP A 108 -2.39 18.25 -0.45
C ASP A 108 -0.88 17.93 -0.36
N ARG A 109 -0.51 16.71 0.05
CA ARG A 109 0.90 16.28 0.15
C ARG A 109 1.53 15.93 -1.20
N LYS A 110 0.95 16.44 -2.28
CA LYS A 110 1.42 16.21 -3.66
C LYS A 110 2.85 16.69 -3.82
N GLU A 111 3.18 17.86 -3.26
CA GLU A 111 4.53 18.41 -3.31
C GLU A 111 5.55 17.55 -2.54
N GLU A 112 5.15 16.95 -1.42
CA GLU A 112 6.03 16.07 -0.65
C GLU A 112 6.33 14.79 -1.43
N ILE A 113 5.31 14.18 -2.06
CA ILE A 113 5.51 13.01 -2.91
C ILE A 113 6.44 13.35 -4.06
N LEU A 114 6.22 14.48 -4.75
CA LEU A 114 7.09 14.96 -5.82
C LEU A 114 8.53 15.15 -5.35
N LYS A 115 8.75 15.76 -4.18
CA LYS A 115 10.08 15.91 -3.57
C LYS A 115 10.74 14.56 -3.26
N ARG A 116 9.99 13.59 -2.72
CA ARG A 116 10.53 12.23 -2.50
C ARG A 116 10.96 11.59 -3.84
N TYR A 117 10.22 11.83 -4.91
CA TYR A 117 10.55 11.35 -6.27
C TYR A 117 11.80 12.05 -6.84
N GLU A 118 12.00 13.34 -6.56
CA GLU A 118 13.19 14.10 -6.96
C GLU A 118 14.43 13.68 -6.18
N ASN A 119 14.33 13.53 -4.86
CA ASN A 119 15.44 13.06 -4.01
C ASN A 119 15.92 11.67 -4.44
N TYR A 120 14.99 10.76 -4.77
CA TYR A 120 15.37 9.44 -5.28
C TYR A 120 16.15 9.51 -6.60
N LYS A 121 15.82 10.45 -7.49
CA LYS A 121 16.60 10.67 -8.73
C LYS A 121 18.01 11.16 -8.41
N ILE A 122 18.15 12.06 -7.44
CA ILE A 122 19.45 12.61 -7.01
C ILE A 122 20.34 11.50 -6.40
N ASP A 123 19.77 10.66 -5.54
CA ASP A 123 20.48 9.53 -4.94
C ASP A 123 20.98 8.53 -5.99
N LEU A 124 20.16 8.22 -7.00
CA LEU A 124 20.58 7.40 -8.13
C LEU A 124 21.67 8.04 -8.98
N SER A 125 21.60 9.34 -9.28
CA SER A 125 22.68 10.01 -9.99
C SER A 125 23.98 10.00 -9.20
N GLY A 126 23.94 10.24 -7.88
CA GLY A 126 25.12 10.21 -7.03
C GLY A 126 25.73 8.81 -6.88
N LEU A 127 24.90 7.75 -6.92
CA LEU A 127 25.37 6.36 -6.96
C LEU A 127 26.00 6.00 -8.30
N MET A 128 25.44 6.48 -9.41
CA MET A 128 26.00 6.28 -10.75
C MET A 128 27.34 7.01 -10.88
N ASP A 129 27.42 8.28 -10.49
CA ASP A 129 28.67 9.06 -10.54
C ASP A 129 29.78 8.36 -9.75
N LYS A 130 29.50 7.86 -8.55
CA LYS A 130 30.48 7.09 -7.74
C LYS A 130 30.97 5.79 -8.40
N GLN A 131 30.16 5.14 -9.24
CA GLN A 131 30.58 3.94 -9.98
C GLN A 131 31.43 4.27 -11.21
N PHE A 132 31.37 5.49 -11.76
CA PHE A 132 32.18 5.91 -12.89
C PHE A 132 33.57 6.44 -12.50
N PHE A 133 33.77 6.82 -11.23
CA PHE A 133 35.07 7.29 -10.71
C PHE A 133 35.95 6.22 -10.04
N THR A 134 35.54 4.95 -10.00
CA THR A 134 36.36 3.83 -9.46
C THR A 134 37.14 3.06 -10.53
N LYS A 135 37.29 3.60 -11.75
CA LYS A 135 38.34 3.10 -12.65
C LYS A 135 39.67 3.71 -12.23
N ASP A 136 40.42 2.95 -11.42
CA ASP A 136 41.80 3.26 -11.08
C ASP A 136 42.62 3.57 -12.34
N PRO A 137 43.47 4.61 -12.32
CA PRO A 137 44.46 4.80 -13.37
C PRO A 137 45.52 3.69 -13.24
N ASN A 138 45.74 2.97 -14.34
CA ASN A 138 46.89 2.06 -14.53
C ASN A 138 48.23 2.77 -14.25
#